data_AF-A0A848E717-F1
#
_entry.id   AF-A0A848E717-F1
#
_cell.length_a   1.000
_cell.length_b   1.000
_cell.length_c   1.000
_cell.angle_alpha   90.00
_cell.angle_beta   90.00
_cell.angle_gamma   90.00
#
_symmetry.space_group_name_H-M   'P 1'
#
loop_
_entity.id
_entity.type
_entity.pdbx_description
1 polymer ?
#
loop_
_entity_poly.entity_id
_entity_poly.type
_entity_poly.pdbx_seq_one_letter_code
_entity_poly.pdbx_strand_id
1 'polypeptide(L)' 'MSYQDAETASPKAETNIEDEIAYLAKRHRISPAIVREIVRRSGATERSSIEREIAKGKARR' A
#
# COMPACT_ATOMS: atom_id res chain seq x y z
N MET A 1 -2.28 24.75 -19.18
CA MET A 1 -2.43 24.53 -17.73
C MET A 1 -1.91 23.13 -17.46
N SER A 2 -0.61 23.00 -17.20
CA SER A 2 0.06 21.70 -17.12
C SER A 2 0.94 21.70 -15.89
N TYR A 3 0.57 20.91 -14.89
CA TYR A 3 1.44 20.52 -13.79
C TYR A 3 1.36 18.99 -13.78
N GLN A 4 2.24 18.35 -14.56
CA GLN A 4 3.45 17.69 -14.06
C GLN A 4 3.09 16.51 -13.14
N ASP A 5 2.72 15.40 -13.77
CA ASP A 5 2.86 14.07 -13.17
C ASP A 5 4.33 13.67 -13.30
N ALA A 6 5.15 14.20 -12.39
CA ALA A 6 6.56 13.85 -12.28
C ALA A 6 6.69 12.75 -11.23
N GLU A 7 6.51 11.53 -11.71
CA GLU A 7 6.81 10.26 -11.08
C GLU A 7 8.28 10.24 -10.62
N THR A 8 8.53 10.83 -9.45
CA THR A 8 9.79 10.70 -8.74
C THR A 8 9.61 9.60 -7.71
N ALA A 9 9.68 8.36 -8.19
CA ALA A 9 9.96 7.19 -7.37
C ALA A 9 11.34 7.40 -6.72
N SER A 10 11.32 8.06 -5.57
CA SER A 10 12.49 8.30 -4.76
C SER A 10 12.97 6.95 -4.22
N PRO A 11 14.26 6.58 -4.33
CA PRO A 11 14.79 5.31 -3.82
C PRO A 11 14.73 5.19 -2.28
N LYS A 12 14.21 6.22 -1.58
CA LYS A 12 13.85 6.18 -0.15
C LYS A 12 12.45 5.64 0.12
N ALA A 13 11.56 5.62 -0.88
CA ALA A 13 10.18 5.17 -0.73
C ALA A 13 10.10 3.64 -0.60
N GLU A 14 10.99 2.90 -1.27
CA GLU A 14 11.02 1.43 -1.23
C GLU A 14 11.35 0.88 0.17
N THR A 15 12.24 1.54 0.93
CA THR A 15 12.51 1.14 2.32
C THR A 15 11.30 1.40 3.22
N ASN A 16 10.55 2.46 2.97
CA ASN A 16 9.38 2.82 3.78
C ASN A 16 8.17 1.91 3.51
N ILE A 17 8.01 1.44 2.27
CA ILE A 17 6.84 0.65 1.88
C ILE A 17 6.82 -0.73 2.56
N GLU A 18 7.99 -1.36 2.73
CA GLU A 18 8.09 -2.69 3.36
C GLU A 18 7.83 -2.62 4.88
N ASP A 19 8.28 -1.55 5.54
CA ASP A 19 7.92 -1.27 6.95
C ASP A 19 6.42 -1.02 7.10
N GLU A 20 5.81 -0.25 6.20
CA GLU A 20 4.36 -0.03 6.18
C GLU A 20 3.59 -1.32 5.90
N ILE A 21 4.07 -2.17 4.99
CA ILE A 21 3.50 -3.50 4.73
C ILE A 21 3.51 -4.35 6.00
N ALA A 22 4.65 -4.42 6.70
CA ALA A 22 4.78 -5.20 7.93
C ALA A 22 3.87 -4.64 9.03
N TYR A 23 3.80 -3.33 9.16
CA TYR A 23 2.93 -2.65 10.10
C TYR A 23 1.45 -2.95 9.81
N LEU A 24 0.99 -2.78 8.57
CA LEU A 24 -0.39 -3.03 8.15
C LEU A 24 -0.78 -4.49 8.31
N ALA A 25 0.11 -5.41 7.94
CA ALA A 25 -0.06 -6.84 8.14
C ALA A 25 -0.33 -7.16 9.61
N LYS A 26 0.52 -6.63 10.51
CA LYS A 26 0.37 -6.81 11.97
C LYS A 26 -0.92 -6.17 12.49
N ARG A 27 -1.20 -4.92 12.12
CA ARG A 27 -2.38 -4.15 12.56
C ARG A 27 -3.68 -4.83 12.16
N HIS A 28 -3.76 -5.30 10.92
CA HIS A 28 -4.96 -5.93 10.38
C HIS A 28 -4.99 -7.45 10.58
N ARG A 29 -3.97 -8.05 11.18
CA ARG A 29 -3.81 -9.51 11.38
C ARG A 29 -3.97 -10.29 10.07
N ILE A 30 -3.28 -9.84 9.03
CA ILE A 30 -3.24 -10.48 7.72
C ILE A 30 -1.78 -10.77 7.32
N SER A 31 -1.60 -11.64 6.33
CA SER A 31 -0.25 -11.90 5.81
C SER A 31 0.30 -10.67 5.08
N PRO A 32 1.59 -10.34 5.25
CA PRO A 32 2.24 -9.27 4.47
C PRO A 32 2.20 -9.52 2.96
N ALA A 33 2.08 -10.78 2.52
CA ALA A 33 1.87 -11.12 1.11
C ALA A 33 0.56 -10.53 0.56
N ILE A 34 -0.50 -10.49 1.36
CA ILE A 34 -1.79 -9.91 0.97
C ILE A 34 -1.64 -8.39 0.81
N VAL A 35 -0.91 -7.73 1.71
CA VAL A 35 -0.68 -6.29 1.63
C VAL A 35 0.16 -5.95 0.40
N ARG A 36 1.21 -6.73 0.10
CA ARG A 36 1.99 -6.58 -1.15
C ARG A 36 1.13 -6.77 -2.39
N GLU A 37 0.24 -7.75 -2.39
CA GLU A 37 -0.68 -7.97 -3.50
C GLU A 37 -1.64 -6.79 -3.69
N ILE A 38 -2.14 -6.22 -2.58
CA ILE A 38 -2.98 -5.01 -2.60
C ILE A 38 -2.20 -3.84 -3.20
N VAL A 39 -0.99 -3.55 -2.71
CA VAL A 39 -0.12 -2.48 -3.23
C VAL A 39 0.13 -2.68 -4.73
N ARG A 40 0.46 -3.91 -5.14
CA ARG A 40 0.71 -4.24 -6.55
C ARG A 40 -0.54 -4.07 -7.42
N ARG A 41 -1.73 -4.43 -6.93
CA ARG A 41 -2.99 -4.34 -7.69
C ARG A 41 -3.54 -2.93 -7.76
N SER A 42 -3.44 -2.17 -6.68
CA SER A 42 -4.01 -0.83 -6.58
C SER A 42 -3.05 0.26 -7.05
N GLY A 43 -1.74 -0.03 -7.10
CA GLY A 43 -0.70 0.98 -7.30
C GLY A 43 -0.60 1.97 -6.13
N ALA A 44 -1.29 1.72 -5.01
CA ALA A 44 -1.32 2.62 -3.88
C ALA A 44 0.01 2.60 -3.12
N THR A 45 0.64 3.76 -3.02
CA THR A 45 1.82 3.99 -2.18
C THR A 45 1.45 4.62 -0.84
N GLU A 46 0.25 5.20 -0.73
CA GLU A 46 -0.26 5.78 0.50
C GLU A 46 -0.92 4.75 1.41
N ARG A 47 -0.51 4.75 2.67
CA ARG A 47 -1.05 3.88 3.72
C ARG A 47 -2.58 3.91 3.81
N SER A 48 -3.19 5.10 3.81
CA SER A 48 -4.65 5.27 3.90
C SER A 48 -5.38 4.58 2.76
N SER A 49 -4.79 4.58 1.56
CA SER A 49 -5.35 3.92 0.37
C SER A 49 -5.22 2.40 0.49
N ILE A 50 -4.09 1.90 0.98
CA ILE A 50 -3.87 0.47 1.25
C ILE A 50 -4.84 -0.04 2.33
N GLU A 51 -5.05 0.71 3.42
CA GLU A 51 -5.98 0.37 4.50
C GLU A 51 -7.43 0.25 4.00
N ARG A 52 -7.86 1.13 3.09
CA ARG A 52 -9.19 1.05 2.45
C ARG A 52 -9.35 -0.23 1.64
N GLU A 53 -8.33 -0.61 0.87
CA GLU A 53 -8.36 -1.84 0.09
C GLU A 53 -8.34 -3.09 0.98
N ILE A 54 -7.58 -3.08 2.10
CA ILE A 54 -7.63 -4.14 3.11
C ILE A 54 -9.04 -4.27 3.69
N ALA A 55 -9.68 -3.15 4.05
CA ALA A 55 -11.04 -3.16 4.61
C ALA A 55 -12.07 -3.70 3.61
N LYS A 56 -12.00 -3.29 2.34
CA LYS A 56 -12.84 -3.85 1.26
C LYS A 56 -12.61 -5.35 1.09
N GLY A 57 -11.36 -5.80 1.15
CA GLY A 57 -11.00 -7.21 1.04
C GLY A 57 -11.55 -8.07 2.18
N LYS A 58 -11.59 -7.52 3.41
CA LYS A 58 -12.21 -8.19 4.57
C LYS A 58 -13.73 -8.25 4.48
N ALA A 59 -14.38 -7.18 4.03
CA ALA A 59 -15.84 -7.16 3.90
C ALA A 59 -16.38 -8.16 2.85
N ARG A 60 -15.53 -8.62 1.94
CA ARG A 60 -15.87 -9.61 0.91
C ARG A 60 -15.66 -11.07 1.35
N ARG A 61 -15.03 -11.32 2.49
CA ARG A 61 -14.67 -12.67 2.98
C ARG A 61 -15.38 -13.01 4.28
#